data_AF-A0AAW0WAI2-F1
#
_entry.id   AF-A0AAW0WAI2-F1
#
_cell.length_a   1.000
_cell.length_b   1.000
_cell.length_c   1.000
_cell.angle_alpha   90.00
_cell.angle_beta   90.00
_cell.angle_gamma   90.00
#
_symmetry.space_group_name_H-M   'P 1'
#
loop_
_entity.id
_entity.type
_entity.pdbx_description
1 polymer ?
#
loop_
_entity_poly.entity_id
_entity_poly.type
_entity_poly.pdbx_seq_one_letter_code
_entity_poly.pdbx_strand_id
1 'polypeptide(L)'
;AWELVTAKCMKGVWKQCNARFLQDFHGFDSEEELSVLRGVILKLANKLELECDVDDIEELLTEEVKELTNEELLIIEERKAEEQRQKDDEENEEEPERKFSVNELSQCFSLINQGL
;
A
#
# COMPACT_ATOMS: atom_id res chain seq x y z
N ALA A 1 -5.82 16.39 -2.50
CA ALA A 1 -6.18 14.96 -2.70
C ALA A 1 -5.03 14.05 -2.30
N TRP A 2 -3.81 14.27 -2.82
CA TRP A 2 -2.60 13.53 -2.42
C TRP A 2 -2.15 13.77 -0.98
N GLU A 3 -2.44 14.94 -0.40
CA GLU A 3 -2.22 15.29 1.02
C GLU A 3 -2.81 14.29 2.03
N LEU A 4 -3.85 13.54 1.66
CA LEU A 4 -4.51 12.55 2.54
C LEU A 4 -3.95 11.14 2.36
N VAL A 5 -3.10 10.93 1.35
CA VAL A 5 -2.51 9.64 1.05
C VAL A 5 -1.37 9.40 2.03
N THR A 6 -1.67 8.65 3.10
CA THR A 6 -0.66 8.28 4.08
C THR A 6 0.35 7.28 3.50
N ALA A 7 1.55 7.23 4.08
CA ALA A 7 2.53 6.20 3.75
C ALA A 7 1.97 4.78 3.93
N LYS A 8 1.04 4.57 4.87
CA LYS A 8 0.32 3.29 5.07
C LYS A 8 -0.57 2.95 3.87
N CYS A 9 -1.29 3.94 3.32
CA CYS A 9 -2.09 3.77 2.10
C CYS A 9 -1.21 3.42 0.90
N MET A 10 -0.12 4.15 0.67
CA MET A 10 0.82 3.85 -0.41
C MET A 10 1.46 2.48 -0.25
N LYS A 11 1.90 2.11 0.96
CA LYS A 11 2.46 0.79 1.25
C LYS A 11 1.44 -0.33 0.97
N GLY A 12 0.16 -0.10 1.25
CA GLY A 12 -0.92 -1.04 0.96
C GLY A 12 -1.17 -1.25 -0.53
N VAL A 13 -1.30 -0.15 -1.29
CA VAL A 13 -1.46 -0.19 -2.75
C VAL A 13 -0.23 -0.81 -3.41
N TRP A 14 0.96 -0.36 -3.01
CA TRP A 14 2.21 -0.93 -3.50
C TRP A 14 2.27 -2.42 -3.20
N LYS A 15 2.00 -2.89 -1.97
CA LYS A 15 2.02 -4.34 -1.66
C LYS A 15 1.10 -5.17 -2.56
N GLN A 16 -0.07 -4.65 -2.93
CA GLN A 16 -1.01 -5.34 -3.82
C GLN A 16 -0.55 -5.33 -5.29
N CYS A 17 -0.02 -4.21 -5.78
CA CYS A 17 0.51 -4.11 -7.14
C CYS A 17 1.83 -4.91 -7.28
N ASN A 18 2.73 -4.74 -6.32
CA ASN A 18 4.10 -5.23 -6.35
C ASN A 18 4.18 -6.76 -6.42
N ALA A 19 3.33 -7.48 -5.67
CA ALA A 19 3.31 -8.95 -5.72
C ALA A 19 2.89 -9.49 -7.09
N ARG A 20 2.05 -8.76 -7.83
CA ARG A 20 1.57 -9.14 -9.15
C ARG A 20 2.54 -8.80 -10.27
N PHE A 21 3.34 -7.74 -10.11
CA PHE A 21 4.21 -7.23 -11.16
C PHE A 21 5.67 -7.65 -11.00
N LEU A 22 6.16 -7.94 -9.79
CA LEU A 22 7.58 -8.30 -9.57
C LEU A 22 7.89 -9.79 -9.60
N GLN A 23 6.91 -10.69 -9.47
CA GLN A 23 7.22 -12.13 -9.43
C GLN A 23 7.89 -12.63 -10.71
N ASP A 24 7.54 -12.03 -11.86
CA ASP A 24 8.05 -12.41 -13.19
C ASP A 24 8.90 -11.31 -13.85
N PHE A 25 9.26 -10.26 -13.10
CA PHE A 25 10.05 -9.16 -13.66
C PHE A 25 11.54 -9.49 -13.59
N HIS A 26 12.16 -9.69 -14.76
CA HIS A 26 13.58 -10.05 -14.90
C HIS A 26 14.48 -8.86 -15.26
N GLY A 27 13.95 -7.64 -15.22
CA GLY A 27 14.64 -6.45 -15.70
C GLY A 27 14.18 -6.06 -17.11
N PHE A 28 14.93 -5.15 -17.73
CA PHE A 28 14.71 -4.69 -19.10
C PHE A 28 15.79 -5.28 -19.99
N ASP A 29 15.41 -5.78 -21.16
CA ASP A 29 16.30 -6.51 -22.06
C ASP A 29 17.18 -5.57 -22.90
N SER A 30 16.74 -4.32 -23.12
CA SER A 30 17.52 -3.32 -23.86
C SER A 30 17.22 -1.87 -23.48
N GLU A 31 18.13 -0.98 -23.88
CA GLU A 31 17.94 0.47 -23.77
C GLU A 31 16.77 0.97 -24.62
N GLU A 32 16.40 0.26 -25.70
CA GLU A 32 15.20 0.60 -26.48
C GLU A 32 13.92 0.36 -25.68
N GLU A 33 13.85 -0.71 -24.89
CA GLU A 33 12.72 -0.95 -23.99
C GLU A 33 12.61 0.12 -22.91
N LEU A 34 13.75 0.50 -22.32
CA LEU A 34 13.82 1.60 -21.36
C LEU A 34 13.38 2.93 -21.98
N SER A 35 13.81 3.23 -23.21
CA SER A 35 13.40 4.44 -23.93
C SER A 35 11.89 4.48 -24.17
N VAL A 36 11.28 3.35 -24.57
CA VAL A 36 9.82 3.23 -24.72
C VAL A 36 9.12 3.44 -23.38
N LEU A 37 9.63 2.81 -22.31
CA LEU A 37 9.09 2.95 -20.96
C LEU A 37 9.11 4.41 -20.48
N ARG A 38 10.25 5.10 -20.61
CA ARG A 38 10.38 6.53 -20.27
C ARG A 38 9.31 7.36 -20.98
N GLY A 39 9.12 7.12 -22.27
CA GLY A 39 8.07 7.80 -23.05
C GLY A 39 6.64 7.49 -22.57
N VAL A 40 6.38 6.26 -22.11
CA VAL A 40 5.06 5.89 -21.54
C VAL A 40 4.85 6.55 -20.19
N ILE A 41 5.86 6.56 -19.32
CA ILE A 41 5.81 7.18 -17.99
C ILE A 41 5.54 8.67 -18.13
N LEU A 42 6.27 9.39 -18.98
CA LEU A 42 6.04 10.82 -19.21
C LEU A 42 4.63 11.14 -19.71
N LYS A 43 4.12 10.33 -20.64
CA LYS A 43 2.74 10.47 -21.13
C LYS A 43 1.72 10.26 -20.01
N LEU A 44 1.95 9.28 -19.14
CA LEU A 44 1.07 9.02 -18.00
C LEU A 44 1.15 10.12 -16.96
N ALA A 45 2.36 10.59 -16.63
CA ALA A 45 2.57 11.71 -15.71
C ALA A 45 1.85 12.96 -16.21
N ASN A 46 2.03 13.31 -17.49
CA ASN A 46 1.32 14.43 -18.11
C ASN A 46 -0.21 14.27 -18.04
N LYS A 47 -0.73 13.07 -18.34
CA LYS A 47 -2.17 12.77 -18.27
C LYS A 47 -2.73 12.88 -16.84
N LEU A 48 -1.90 12.60 -15.85
CA LEU A 48 -2.25 12.70 -14.43
C LEU A 48 -1.93 14.08 -13.84
N GLU A 49 -1.49 15.03 -14.67
CA GLU A 49 -1.08 16.39 -14.26
C GLU A 49 0.02 16.36 -13.18
N LEU A 50 0.92 15.40 -13.28
CA LEU A 50 2.11 15.30 -12.43
C LEU A 50 3.25 16.11 -13.07
N GLU A 51 3.94 16.88 -12.23
CA GLU A 51 5.19 17.54 -12.59
C GLU A 51 6.29 16.48 -12.58
N CYS A 52 6.62 15.97 -13.78
CA CYS A 52 7.63 14.94 -13.99
C CYS A 52 8.24 15.14 -15.38
N ASP A 53 9.57 15.20 -15.43
CA ASP A 53 10.35 15.28 -16.65
C ASP A 53 11.22 14.04 -16.87
N VAL A 54 12.05 14.08 -17.91
CA VAL A 54 12.92 12.96 -18.29
C VAL A 54 14.00 12.74 -17.23
N ASP A 55 14.52 13.82 -16.65
CA ASP A 55 15.63 13.77 -15.70
C ASP A 55 15.17 13.13 -14.39
N ASP A 56 13.93 13.41 -13.96
CA ASP A 56 13.29 12.73 -12.80
C ASP A 56 13.24 11.20 -12.99
N ILE A 57 12.98 10.74 -14.20
CA ILE A 57 12.91 9.31 -14.51
C ILE A 57 14.31 8.71 -14.58
N GLU A 58 15.29 9.43 -15.13
CA GLU A 58 16.69 8.97 -15.15
C GLU A 58 17.29 8.88 -13.75
N GLU A 59 16.97 9.83 -12.86
CA GLU A 59 17.38 9.75 -11.46
C GLU A 59 16.88 8.45 -10.82
N LEU A 60 15.62 8.09 -11.04
CA LEU A 60 15.03 6.85 -10.51
C LEU A 60 15.65 5.57 -11.12
N LEU A 61 16.06 5.61 -12.38
CA LEU A 61 16.69 4.46 -13.07
C LEU A 61 18.17 4.31 -12.70
N THR A 62 18.84 5.42 -12.38
CA THR A 62 20.27 5.46 -12.05
C THR A 62 20.55 5.47 -10.56
N GLU A 63 19.53 5.67 -9.72
CA GLU A 63 19.61 5.49 -8.28
C GLU A 63 20.12 4.07 -8.00
N GLU A 64 21.40 3.99 -7.63
CA GLU A 64 22.03 2.76 -7.23
C GLU A 64 21.22 2.25 -6.04
N VAL A 65 20.56 1.11 -6.20
CA VAL A 65 19.79 0.49 -5.11
C VAL A 65 20.78 0.22 -4.00
N LYS A 66 20.85 1.11 -3.02
CA LYS A 66 21.73 0.96 -1.87
C LYS A 66 21.41 -0.39 -1.26
N GLU A 67 22.36 -1.32 -1.33
CA GLU A 67 22.22 -2.59 -0.64
C GLU A 67 22.02 -2.30 0.84
N LEU A 68 20.94 -2.85 1.40
CA LEU A 68 20.67 -2.72 2.83
C LEU A 68 21.82 -3.36 3.60
N THR A 69 22.34 -2.64 4.59
CA THR A 69 23.36 -3.21 5.48
C THR A 69 22.74 -4.29 6.37
N ASN A 70 23.56 -5.19 6.91
CA ASN A 70 23.09 -6.19 7.87
C ASN A 70 22.39 -5.57 9.09
N GLU A 71 22.82 -4.39 9.51
CA GLU A 71 22.23 -3.63 10.60
C GLU A 71 20.83 -3.11 10.21
N GLU A 72 20.69 -2.55 9.01
CA GLU A 72 19.39 -2.12 8.46
C GLU A 72 18.44 -3.30 8.29
N LEU A 73 18.94 -4.47 7.87
CA LEU A 73 18.15 -5.71 7.77
C LEU A 73 17.64 -6.19 9.13
N LEU A 74 18.48 -6.16 10.17
CA LEU A 74 18.09 -6.50 11.54
C LEU A 74 17.00 -5.57 12.07
N ILE A 75 17.12 -4.25 11.85
CA ILE A 75 16.10 -3.27 12.24
C ILE A 75 14.76 -3.56 11.53
N ILE A 76 14.82 -3.95 10.25
CA ILE A 76 13.63 -4.32 9.48
C ILE A 76 12.99 -5.59 10.04
N GLU A 77 13.77 -6.61 10.39
CA GLU A 77 13.25 -7.82 11.02
C GLU A 77 12.61 -7.56 12.38
N GLU A 78 13.28 -6.76 13.22
CA GLU A 78 12.75 -6.39 14.54
C GLU A 78 11.41 -5.65 14.41
N ARG A 79 11.34 -4.69 13.47
CA ARG A 79 10.08 -3.98 13.18
C ARG A 79 9.01 -4.92 12.65
N LYS A 80 9.34 -5.90 11.79
CA LYS A 80 8.37 -6.90 11.31
C LYS A 80 7.86 -7.78 12.45
N ALA A 81 8.73 -8.19 13.36
CA ALA A 81 8.36 -8.98 14.52
C ALA A 81 7.45 -8.18 15.47
N GLU A 82 7.71 -6.89 15.65
CA GLU A 82 6.85 -5.98 16.41
C GLU A 82 5.50 -5.75 15.73
N GLU A 83 5.48 -5.48 14.42
CA GLU A 83 4.24 -5.38 13.63
C GLU A 83 3.41 -6.68 13.71
N GLN A 84 4.06 -7.85 13.81
CA GLN A 84 3.36 -9.12 13.96
C GLN A 84 2.81 -9.29 15.37
N ARG A 85 3.59 -8.97 16.42
CA ARG A 85 3.10 -8.97 17.81
C ARG A 85 1.89 -8.06 17.97
N GLN A 86 1.94 -6.85 17.40
CA GLN A 86 0.81 -5.91 17.43
C GLN A 86 -0.45 -6.46 16.76
N LYS A 87 -0.30 -7.21 15.65
CA LYS A 87 -1.46 -7.88 15.02
C LYS A 87 -1.97 -9.03 15.86
N ASP A 88 -1.08 -9.83 16.42
CA ASP A 88 -1.46 -10.95 17.28
C ASP A 88 -2.15 -10.44 18.56
N ASP A 89 -1.75 -9.27 19.05
CA ASP A 89 -2.38 -8.55 20.17
C ASP A 89 -3.72 -7.91 19.75
N GLU A 90 -3.84 -7.31 18.55
CA GLU A 90 -5.12 -6.84 18.00
C GLU A 90 -6.10 -7.99 17.72
N GLU A 91 -5.62 -9.17 17.35
CA GLU A 91 -6.44 -10.38 17.17
C GLU A 91 -6.81 -11.06 18.51
N ASN A 92 -5.98 -10.92 19.55
CA ASN A 92 -6.23 -11.43 20.90
C ASN A 92 -6.93 -10.42 21.83
N GLU A 93 -7.01 -9.15 21.47
CA GLU A 93 -8.02 -8.26 22.03
C GLU A 93 -9.37 -8.85 21.62
N GLU A 94 -10.02 -9.55 22.56
CA GLU A 94 -11.43 -9.91 22.44
C GLU A 94 -12.19 -8.62 22.11
N GLU A 95 -12.51 -8.38 20.83
CA GLU A 95 -13.47 -7.35 20.46
C GLU A 95 -14.66 -7.59 21.38
N PRO A 96 -15.08 -6.60 22.20
CA PRO A 96 -16.17 -6.81 23.14
C PRO A 96 -17.31 -7.38 22.32
N GLU A 97 -17.71 -8.64 22.60
CA GLU A 97 -18.64 -9.38 21.75
C GLU A 97 -19.81 -8.44 21.48
N ARG A 98 -19.96 -7.98 20.22
CA ARG A 98 -21.03 -7.06 19.83
C ARG A 98 -22.32 -7.88 19.83
N LYS A 99 -22.81 -8.21 21.02
CA LYS A 99 -24.02 -8.97 21.24
C LYS A 99 -25.17 -8.03 21.03
N PHE A 100 -25.80 -8.16 19.87
CA PHE A 100 -27.18 -7.69 19.72
C PHE A 100 -28.07 -8.62 20.54
N SER A 101 -28.64 -8.10 21.63
CA SER A 101 -29.66 -8.84 22.37
C SER A 101 -30.96 -8.90 21.56
N VAL A 102 -31.75 -9.97 21.77
CA VAL A 102 -33.07 -10.11 21.15
C VAL A 102 -33.98 -8.91 21.50
N ASN A 103 -33.77 -8.31 22.67
CA ASN A 103 -34.48 -7.10 23.08
C ASN A 103 -34.10 -5.87 22.24
N GLU A 104 -32.81 -5.64 21.99
CA GLU A 104 -32.37 -4.53 21.11
C GLU A 104 -32.86 -4.73 19.67
N LEU A 105 -32.86 -5.97 19.18
CA LEU A 105 -33.42 -6.31 17.86
C LEU A 105 -34.92 -6.00 17.79
N SER A 106 -35.68 -6.40 18.82
CA SER A 106 -37.12 -6.14 18.93
C SER A 106 -37.43 -4.64 19.00
N GLN A 107 -36.59 -3.87 19.70
CA GLN A 107 -36.70 -2.41 19.76
C GLN A 107 -36.43 -1.77 18.40
N CYS A 108 -35.37 -2.18 17.69
CA CYS A 108 -35.09 -1.72 16.33
C CYS A 108 -36.24 -2.02 15.36
N PHE A 109 -36.79 -3.24 15.37
CA PHE A 109 -37.93 -3.58 14.51
C PHE A 109 -39.19 -2.78 14.87
N SER A 110 -39.38 -2.46 16.15
CA SER A 110 -40.48 -1.60 16.58
C SER A 110 -40.32 -0.17 16.06
N LEU A 111 -39.10 0.36 16.06
CA LEU A 111 -38.80 1.70 15.53
C LEU A 111 -38.99 1.77 14.00
N ILE A 112 -38.54 0.74 13.27
CA ILE A 112 -38.75 0.62 11.81
C ILE A 112 -40.25 0.57 11.48
N ASN A 113 -41.03 -0.21 12.24
CA ASN A 113 -42.48 -0.29 12.05
C ASN A 113 -43.22 0.99 12.46
N GLN A 114 -42.59 1.85 13.27
CA GLN A 114 -43.13 3.16 13.66
C GLN A 114 -42.77 4.28 12.69
N GLY A 115 -42.04 3.98 11.61
CA GLY A 115 -41.75 4.93 10.54
C GLY A 115 -40.53 5.83 10.81
N LEU A 116 -39.58 5.34 11.61
CA LEU A 116 -38.17 5.68 11.40
C LEU A 116 -37.60 4.86 10.24
#